data_AF-A0A842SHX3-F1
#
_entry.id   AF-A0A842SHX3-F1
#
_cell.length_a   1.000
_cell.length_b   1.000
_cell.length_c   1.000
_cell.angle_alpha   90.00
_cell.angle_beta   90.00
_cell.angle_gamma   90.00
#
_symmetry.space_group_name_H-M   'P 1'
#
loop_
_entity.id
_entity.type
_entity.pdbx_description
1 polymer ?
#
loop_
_entity_poly.entity_id
_entity_poly.type
_entity_poly.pdbx_seq_one_letter_code
_entity_poly.pdbx_strand_id
1 'polypeptide(L)'
;MSEVSVVECKSYQDIKSAIMDSINMIRGIDKYIQPNQKILLKPNLCDPIPPEKAATTHPLFVKAVIEIVKESGAIPIIGELSAGNSSGRTAESFEVCGINKIAKETNTRIINFQEQKFIPKDIDNYYVLEKTDFAESLDEIDSIINIPKLKTHGITHITCAVKNFFGCIHPLEREYLHKNFSEPEEFSKGIVDIYSIIRPKVALNIVDAVVAMEGDEGPSYGNPIKLGYVISGKDAVSVDAAAAKLTNHRPMAIKTTYFAFKKNLGEPDIKKIKIKGTLNVNKEFRRHSNYIQRHKSKHSKEYLLQPEITEKCVKCGICFENCPVKAISGNKKKGFKIDKEKCIQCYCCQEMCIHEAIRLNKKWLINKMAPYIENDKLITKNKKIPVKFFKLKINNLKNFNPSSKLNLISFEIKSNELNTSAGKKIVDFLERLKKKNIKYRITKPLPRCLFKFRYSEFKDKYLFPENCSGCLELFQVDKGIKKICSCLNRKDRIIGENIDDRSQIISLSKKSYIDKKINEICNSCIYQMRNQCYCICIKTIQGE
;
A
#
# COMPACT_ATOMS: atom_id res chain seq x y z
N MET A 1 19.20 2.32 -18.65
CA MET A 1 18.47 1.83 -17.46
C MET A 1 18.59 2.86 -16.35
N SER A 2 17.55 3.00 -15.52
CA SER A 2 17.61 3.83 -14.31
C SER A 2 18.57 3.22 -13.28
N GLU A 3 19.26 4.05 -12.49
CA GLU A 3 20.17 3.61 -11.43
C GLU A 3 19.63 4.06 -10.06
N VAL A 4 19.61 3.13 -9.10
CA VAL A 4 19.22 3.39 -7.70
C VAL A 4 20.24 2.71 -6.80
N SER A 5 20.75 3.42 -5.80
CA SER A 5 21.59 2.86 -4.75
C SER A 5 20.78 2.56 -3.49
N VAL A 6 21.15 1.50 -2.79
CA VAL A 6 20.61 1.10 -1.49
C VAL A 6 21.79 0.79 -0.58
N VAL A 7 22.10 1.71 0.33
CA VAL A 7 23.28 1.66 1.21
C VAL A 7 22.83 1.47 2.64
N GLU A 8 23.51 0.57 3.37
CA GLU A 8 23.26 0.37 4.79
C GLU A 8 23.72 1.56 5.62
N CYS A 9 22.91 1.96 6.59
CA CYS A 9 23.20 3.04 7.52
C CYS A 9 22.68 2.65 8.91
N LYS A 10 23.58 2.26 9.80
CA LYS A 10 23.22 1.72 11.12
C LYS A 10 22.72 2.80 12.09
N SER A 11 23.08 4.05 11.88
CA SER A 11 22.79 5.14 12.80
C SER A 11 22.74 6.48 12.07
N TYR A 12 22.05 7.48 12.65
CA TYR A 12 22.12 8.84 12.12
C TYR A 12 23.46 9.55 12.40
N GLN A 13 24.37 8.96 13.19
CA GLN A 13 25.70 9.53 13.41
C GLN A 13 26.57 9.35 12.15
N ASP A 14 26.41 8.22 11.45
CA ASP A 14 27.14 7.87 10.23
C ASP A 14 26.40 8.32 8.96
N ILE A 15 25.42 9.22 9.07
CA ILE A 15 24.47 9.45 7.99
C ILE A 15 25.10 10.16 6.79
N LYS A 16 26.04 11.07 7.03
CA LYS A 16 26.70 11.83 5.94
C LYS A 16 27.53 10.92 5.04
N SER A 17 28.33 10.02 5.63
CA SER A 17 29.11 9.05 4.86
C SER A 17 28.18 8.10 4.10
N ALA A 18 27.14 7.57 4.74
CA ALA A 18 26.18 6.69 4.07
C ALA A 18 25.45 7.37 2.90
N ILE A 19 25.09 8.65 3.04
CA ILE A 19 24.49 9.43 1.94
C ILE A 19 25.53 9.63 0.81
N MET A 20 26.76 10.02 1.13
CA MET A 20 27.82 10.18 0.13
C MET A 20 28.12 8.87 -0.62
N ASP A 21 28.23 7.76 0.10
CA ASP A 21 28.40 6.43 -0.50
C ASP A 21 27.23 6.09 -1.42
N SER A 22 26.00 6.37 -0.98
CA SER A 22 24.79 6.16 -1.78
C SER A 22 24.81 6.98 -3.07
N ILE A 23 25.23 8.24 -3.02
CA ILE A 23 25.32 9.14 -4.18
C ILE A 23 26.47 8.73 -5.12
N ASN A 24 27.64 8.39 -4.55
CA ASN A 24 28.82 7.98 -5.30
C ASN A 24 28.63 6.63 -6.00
N MET A 25 27.91 5.70 -5.39
CA MET A 25 27.55 4.44 -6.02
C MET A 25 26.82 4.66 -7.35
N ILE A 26 25.92 5.65 -7.43
CA ILE A 26 25.22 5.95 -8.69
C ILE A 26 26.13 6.73 -9.65
N ARG A 27 26.26 8.06 -9.49
CA ARG A 27 26.96 8.94 -10.44
C ARG A 27 27.79 10.06 -9.80
N GLY A 28 27.78 10.17 -8.47
CA GLY A 28 28.38 11.30 -7.75
C GLY A 28 27.50 12.55 -7.77
N ILE A 29 27.70 13.43 -6.78
CA ILE A 29 26.85 14.62 -6.57
C ILE A 29 26.99 15.63 -7.71
N ASP A 30 28.19 15.78 -8.28
CA ASP A 30 28.52 16.72 -9.36
C ASP A 30 27.80 16.42 -10.68
N LYS A 31 27.15 15.26 -10.82
CA LYS A 31 26.29 14.94 -11.97
C LYS A 31 24.85 15.42 -11.80
N TYR A 32 24.47 15.84 -10.60
CA TYR A 32 23.11 16.24 -10.26
C TYR A 32 23.01 17.74 -9.95
N ILE A 33 24.05 18.32 -9.36
CA ILE A 33 24.10 19.75 -9.01
C ILE A 33 25.46 20.35 -9.41
N GLN A 34 25.51 21.67 -9.57
CA GLN A 34 26.71 22.45 -9.93
C GLN A 34 26.96 23.56 -8.90
N PRO A 35 28.20 24.07 -8.79
CA PRO A 35 28.50 25.22 -7.94
C PRO A 35 27.59 26.42 -8.22
N ASN A 36 27.29 27.20 -7.18
CA ASN A 36 26.40 28.38 -7.19
C ASN A 36 24.92 28.13 -7.51
N GLN A 37 24.50 26.89 -7.79
CA GLN A 37 23.08 26.58 -7.94
C GLN A 37 22.32 26.70 -6.62
N LYS A 38 21.13 27.29 -6.65
CA LYS A 38 20.16 27.27 -5.55
C LYS A 38 19.42 25.94 -5.56
N ILE A 39 19.72 25.11 -4.57
CA ILE A 39 19.19 23.75 -4.44
C ILE A 39 18.13 23.73 -3.34
N LEU A 40 16.89 23.47 -3.73
CA LEU A 40 15.82 23.24 -2.76
C LEU A 40 15.99 21.84 -2.15
N LEU A 41 16.07 21.78 -0.82
CA LEU A 41 15.99 20.58 -0.01
C LEU A 41 14.56 20.42 0.46
N LYS A 42 13.88 19.38 -0.02
CA LYS A 42 12.46 19.09 0.26
C LYS A 42 12.34 17.92 1.24
N PRO A 43 12.41 18.12 2.57
CA PRO A 43 12.17 17.05 3.54
C PRO A 43 10.71 16.57 3.52
N ASN A 44 10.36 15.59 4.35
CA ASN A 44 8.98 15.25 4.65
C ASN A 44 8.67 15.65 6.09
N LEU A 45 8.03 16.80 6.32
CA LEU A 45 7.69 17.22 7.69
C LEU A 45 6.30 16.79 8.13
N CYS A 46 5.37 16.50 7.22
CA CYS A 46 4.02 16.02 7.53
C CYS A 46 3.22 16.93 8.46
N ASP A 47 3.56 17.06 9.74
CA ASP A 47 2.95 17.92 10.75
C ASP A 47 3.97 18.15 11.90
N PRO A 48 3.65 18.98 12.93
CA PRO A 48 4.50 19.16 14.11
C PRO A 48 4.65 17.88 14.95
N ILE A 49 5.48 16.96 14.46
CA ILE A 49 5.67 15.63 15.01
C ILE A 49 7.17 15.43 15.30
N PRO A 50 7.55 15.10 16.55
CA PRO A 50 8.94 14.89 16.90
C PRO A 50 9.60 13.78 16.05
N PRO A 51 10.89 13.92 15.69
CA PRO A 51 11.57 13.01 14.78
C PRO A 51 11.65 11.56 15.29
N GLU A 52 11.56 11.34 16.61
CA GLU A 52 11.57 10.02 17.24
C GLU A 52 10.37 9.16 16.82
N LYS A 53 9.27 9.77 16.38
CA LYS A 53 8.10 9.05 15.86
C LYS A 53 8.28 8.54 14.42
N ALA A 54 9.38 8.91 13.75
CA ALA A 54 9.69 8.52 12.38
C ALA A 54 8.62 8.87 11.32
N ALA A 55 7.68 9.75 11.66
CA ALA A 55 6.69 10.28 10.71
C ALA A 55 7.30 11.36 9.79
N THR A 56 8.45 11.93 10.18
CA THR A 56 9.11 13.06 9.51
C THR A 56 10.56 12.73 9.18
N THR A 57 11.14 13.38 8.16
CA THR A 57 12.56 13.23 7.83
C THR A 57 13.40 13.69 9.01
N HIS A 58 14.37 12.87 9.43
CA HIS A 58 15.16 13.15 10.62
C HIS A 58 16.04 14.40 10.42
N PRO A 59 16.16 15.32 11.41
CA PRO A 59 16.91 16.58 11.25
C PRO A 59 18.39 16.35 10.93
N LEU A 60 19.04 15.34 11.53
CA LEU A 60 20.43 14.98 11.19
C LEU A 60 20.60 14.49 9.74
N PHE A 61 19.56 13.89 9.14
CA PHE A 61 19.58 13.53 7.73
C PHE A 61 19.57 14.79 6.86
N VAL A 62 18.71 15.75 7.18
CA VAL A 62 18.66 17.05 6.48
C VAL A 62 19.98 17.79 6.64
N LYS A 63 20.56 17.82 7.85
CA LYS A 63 21.88 18.42 8.11
C LYS A 63 22.96 17.86 7.20
N ALA A 64 23.03 16.53 7.09
CA ALA A 64 24.03 15.89 6.23
C ALA A 64 23.85 16.25 4.75
N VAL A 65 22.62 16.32 4.25
CA VAL A 65 22.37 16.76 2.86
C VAL A 65 22.76 18.22 2.65
N ILE A 66 22.48 19.11 3.63
CA ILE A 66 22.93 20.51 3.58
C ILE A 66 24.45 20.60 3.45
N GLU A 67 25.18 19.88 4.29
CA GLU A 67 26.64 19.89 4.27
C GLU A 67 27.19 19.39 2.93
N ILE A 68 26.65 18.29 2.39
CA ILE A 68 27.06 17.75 1.08
C ILE A 68 26.83 18.78 -0.05
N VAL A 69 25.69 19.49 -0.04
CA VAL A 69 25.39 20.51 -1.05
C VAL A 69 26.31 21.72 -0.92
N LYS A 70 26.68 22.13 0.30
CA LYS A 70 27.65 23.21 0.52
C LYS A 70 29.06 22.80 0.08
N GLU A 71 29.46 21.55 0.34
CA GLU A 71 30.74 21.00 -0.08
C GLU A 71 30.88 20.92 -1.61
N SER A 72 29.77 20.73 -2.34
CA SER A 72 29.77 20.84 -3.81
C SER A 72 29.73 22.28 -4.34
N GLY A 73 29.83 23.29 -3.45
CA GLY A 73 29.78 24.71 -3.79
C GLY A 73 28.39 25.24 -4.17
N ALA A 74 27.33 24.46 -3.96
CA ALA A 74 25.95 24.88 -4.22
C ALA A 74 25.30 25.50 -2.97
N ILE A 75 24.17 26.18 -3.15
CA ILE A 75 23.47 26.92 -2.10
C ILE A 75 22.22 26.14 -1.67
N PRO A 76 22.24 25.45 -0.53
CA PRO A 76 21.05 24.74 -0.04
C PRO A 76 20.01 25.73 0.50
N ILE A 77 18.74 25.41 0.25
CA ILE A 77 17.57 26.11 0.77
C ILE A 77 16.57 25.05 1.22
N ILE A 78 16.10 25.09 2.47
CA ILE A 78 15.08 24.15 2.94
C ILE A 78 13.71 24.72 2.60
N GLY A 79 12.80 23.95 2.01
CA GLY A 79 11.42 24.41 1.80
C GLY A 79 10.40 23.32 2.04
N GLU A 80 9.31 23.67 2.74
CA GLU A 80 8.26 22.72 3.10
C GLU A 80 6.90 23.38 3.37
N LEU A 81 5.83 22.56 3.30
CA LEU A 81 4.48 22.84 3.76
C LEU A 81 3.97 21.70 4.66
N SER A 82 3.49 22.01 5.87
CA SER A 82 2.84 21.01 6.74
C SER A 82 1.51 20.51 6.16
N ALA A 83 0.94 19.43 6.70
CA ALA A 83 -0.28 18.82 6.19
C ALA A 83 -1.53 19.60 6.53
N GLY A 84 -1.50 20.36 7.61
CA GLY A 84 -2.63 21.18 8.03
C GLY A 84 -2.64 22.56 7.45
N ASN A 85 -3.86 23.07 7.32
CA ASN A 85 -4.14 24.38 6.77
C ASN A 85 -4.20 25.47 7.86
N SER A 86 -4.15 25.09 9.15
CA SER A 86 -4.18 26.03 10.27
C SER A 86 -2.97 26.97 10.20
N SER A 87 -3.19 28.28 10.42
CA SER A 87 -2.14 29.30 10.37
C SER A 87 -0.98 28.99 11.33
N GLY A 88 0.26 29.24 10.90
CA GLY A 88 1.48 29.03 11.69
C GLY A 88 1.92 27.56 11.85
N ARG A 89 1.13 26.60 11.38
CA ARG A 89 1.42 25.17 11.56
C ARG A 89 2.70 24.70 10.87
N THR A 90 3.04 25.27 9.73
CA THR A 90 4.29 24.93 9.04
C THR A 90 5.50 25.47 9.80
N ALA A 91 5.41 26.68 10.36
CA ALA A 91 6.43 27.24 11.24
C ALA A 91 6.63 26.37 12.51
N GLU A 92 5.53 25.94 13.13
CA GLU A 92 5.56 24.98 14.24
C GLU A 92 6.21 23.64 13.85
N SER A 93 5.96 23.16 12.62
CA SER A 93 6.58 21.93 12.11
C SER A 93 8.09 22.07 11.96
N PHE A 94 8.60 23.22 11.51
CA PHE A 94 10.04 23.46 11.45
C PHE A 94 10.70 23.46 12.83
N GLU A 95 10.00 23.94 13.85
CA GLU A 95 10.48 23.92 15.24
C GLU A 95 10.48 22.50 15.82
N VAL A 96 9.32 21.84 15.84
CA VAL A 96 9.13 20.53 16.47
C VAL A 96 9.93 19.42 15.78
N CYS A 97 10.10 19.48 14.46
CA CYS A 97 10.92 18.51 13.74
C CYS A 97 12.43 18.78 13.85
N GLY A 98 12.84 19.87 14.52
CA GLY A 98 14.24 20.25 14.71
C GLY A 98 14.90 20.90 13.50
N ILE A 99 14.13 21.33 12.49
CA ILE A 99 14.66 21.94 11.27
C ILE A 99 15.20 23.34 11.54
N ASN A 100 14.53 24.16 12.37
CA ASN A 100 15.01 25.48 12.75
C ASN A 100 16.41 25.42 13.39
N LYS A 101 16.64 24.44 14.27
CA LYS A 101 17.94 24.20 14.89
C LYS A 101 19.01 23.91 13.84
N ILE A 102 18.75 22.97 12.92
CA ILE A 102 19.69 22.60 11.86
C ILE A 102 19.95 23.75 10.88
N ALA A 103 18.92 24.49 10.50
CA ALA A 103 19.03 25.64 9.62
C ALA A 103 19.91 26.74 10.25
N LYS A 104 19.75 26.99 11.55
CA LYS A 104 20.61 27.93 12.30
C LYS A 104 22.05 27.43 12.39
N GLU A 105 22.26 26.19 12.81
CA GLU A 105 23.60 25.58 12.93
C GLU A 105 24.38 25.60 11.61
N THR A 106 23.68 25.37 10.50
CA THR A 106 24.29 25.30 9.18
C THR A 106 24.27 26.63 8.45
N ASN A 107 23.64 27.69 8.98
CA ASN A 107 23.36 28.93 8.26
C ASN A 107 22.69 28.67 6.88
N THR A 108 21.51 28.08 6.92
CA THR A 108 20.73 27.67 5.73
C THR A 108 19.36 28.34 5.76
N ARG A 109 18.95 28.95 4.65
CA ARG A 109 17.64 29.61 4.52
C ARG A 109 16.50 28.58 4.55
N ILE A 110 15.44 28.89 5.28
CA ILE A 110 14.16 28.17 5.24
C ILE A 110 13.15 28.98 4.43
N ILE A 111 12.36 28.30 3.61
CA ILE A 111 11.18 28.83 2.93
C ILE A 111 9.94 28.11 3.49
N ASN A 112 9.10 28.85 4.19
CA ASN A 112 7.80 28.38 4.62
C ASN A 112 6.80 28.53 3.47
N PHE A 113 6.45 27.44 2.78
CA PHE A 113 5.51 27.51 1.65
C PHE A 113 4.10 27.98 2.05
N GLN A 114 3.72 27.87 3.33
CA GLN A 114 2.42 28.35 3.81
C GLN A 114 2.27 29.87 3.69
N GLU A 115 3.39 30.59 3.72
CA GLU A 115 3.45 32.06 3.70
C GLU A 115 3.75 32.62 2.29
N GLN A 116 3.86 31.75 1.30
CA GLN A 116 4.16 32.13 -0.08
C GLN A 116 2.89 32.40 -0.88
N LYS A 117 3.02 33.15 -1.98
CA LYS A 117 1.99 33.11 -3.02
C LYS A 117 2.09 31.77 -3.75
N PHE A 118 0.94 31.29 -4.21
CA PHE A 118 0.87 30.11 -5.07
C PHE A 118 0.48 30.53 -6.49
N ILE A 119 1.25 30.05 -7.46
CA ILE A 119 1.12 30.39 -8.88
C ILE A 119 0.47 29.20 -9.60
N PRO A 120 -0.63 29.41 -10.33
CA PRO A 120 -1.29 28.35 -11.09
C PRO A 120 -0.40 27.85 -12.22
N LYS A 121 -0.34 26.53 -12.39
CA LYS A 121 0.35 25.87 -13.51
C LYS A 121 -0.56 24.82 -14.14
N ASP A 122 -0.70 24.90 -15.45
CA ASP A 122 -1.45 23.91 -16.24
C ASP A 122 -0.69 22.58 -16.30
N ILE A 123 -1.44 21.48 -16.36
CA ILE A 123 -0.89 20.13 -16.37
C ILE A 123 -1.18 19.44 -17.69
N ASP A 124 -0.13 19.25 -18.49
CA ASP A 124 -0.21 18.48 -19.71
C ASP A 124 -0.55 17.00 -19.43
N ASN A 125 -1.44 16.44 -20.25
CA ASN A 125 -1.87 15.04 -20.19
C ASN A 125 -2.32 14.63 -18.77
N TYR A 126 -3.05 15.49 -18.08
CA TYR A 126 -3.51 15.25 -16.72
C TYR A 126 -4.43 14.02 -16.60
N TYR A 127 -4.46 13.41 -15.43
CA TYR A 127 -5.43 12.39 -15.09
C TYR A 127 -6.69 12.96 -14.45
N VAL A 128 -6.52 13.85 -13.46
CA VAL A 128 -7.63 14.42 -12.67
C VAL A 128 -7.47 15.92 -12.37
N LEU A 129 -6.24 16.45 -12.39
CA LEU A 129 -5.99 17.88 -12.17
C LEU A 129 -5.58 18.56 -13.47
N GLU A 130 -6.45 19.38 -14.06
CA GLU A 130 -6.10 20.18 -15.24
C GLU A 130 -5.05 21.25 -14.93
N LYS A 131 -5.07 21.80 -13.72
CA LYS A 131 -4.11 22.78 -13.20
C LYS A 131 -3.92 22.58 -11.70
N THR A 132 -2.82 23.12 -11.16
CA THR A 132 -2.54 23.13 -9.72
C THR A 132 -1.67 24.33 -9.37
N ASP A 133 -1.84 24.85 -8.16
CA ASP A 133 -1.15 26.04 -7.68
C ASP A 133 0.11 25.66 -6.87
N PHE A 134 1.28 26.16 -7.28
CA PHE A 134 2.58 25.86 -6.67
C PHE A 134 3.19 27.07 -5.97
N ALA A 135 3.92 26.85 -4.87
CA ALA A 135 4.63 27.95 -4.19
C ALA A 135 5.59 28.68 -5.16
N GLU A 136 5.52 30.01 -5.20
CA GLU A 136 6.26 30.85 -6.16
C GLU A 136 7.78 30.66 -6.09
N SER A 137 8.31 30.38 -4.90
CA SER A 137 9.73 30.09 -4.67
C SER A 137 10.25 28.86 -5.43
N LEU A 138 9.37 27.97 -5.91
CA LEU A 138 9.77 26.87 -6.78
C LEU A 138 10.25 27.35 -8.15
N ASP A 139 9.96 28.58 -8.57
CA ASP A 139 10.46 29.16 -9.81
C ASP A 139 11.86 29.76 -9.66
N GLU A 140 12.23 30.20 -8.46
CA GLU A 140 13.52 30.82 -8.14
C GLU A 140 14.66 29.82 -7.88
N ILE A 141 14.34 28.54 -7.74
CA ILE A 141 15.32 27.46 -7.51
C ILE A 141 15.73 26.79 -8.82
N ASP A 142 17.00 26.41 -8.89
CA ASP A 142 17.59 25.76 -10.06
C ASP A 142 17.23 24.27 -10.12
N SER A 143 17.30 23.60 -8.97
CA SER A 143 16.91 22.20 -8.87
C SER A 143 16.53 21.79 -7.44
N ILE A 144 15.95 20.59 -7.33
CA ILE A 144 15.43 20.03 -6.08
C ILE A 144 16.17 18.74 -5.74
N ILE A 145 16.66 18.65 -4.50
CA ILE A 145 16.98 17.39 -3.84
C ILE A 145 15.82 17.03 -2.93
N ASN A 146 15.11 15.95 -3.30
CA ASN A 146 13.96 15.44 -2.57
C ASN A 146 14.43 14.52 -1.44
N ILE A 147 13.98 14.78 -0.20
CA ILE A 147 14.45 14.08 1.01
C ILE A 147 13.28 13.41 1.74
N PRO A 148 12.60 12.43 1.11
CA PRO A 148 11.38 11.83 1.67
C PRO A 148 11.68 10.90 2.86
N LYS A 149 10.73 10.81 3.79
CA LYS A 149 10.68 9.79 4.83
C LYS A 149 9.97 8.54 4.31
N LEU A 150 10.59 7.36 4.48
CA LEU A 150 9.93 6.09 4.18
C LEU A 150 8.95 5.72 5.29
N LYS A 151 7.66 5.71 4.97
CA LYS A 151 6.61 5.37 5.94
C LYS A 151 5.38 4.74 5.30
N THR A 152 4.59 4.02 6.10
CA THR A 152 3.26 3.53 5.70
C THR A 152 2.25 4.66 5.53
N HIS A 153 1.22 4.42 4.71
CA HIS A 153 0.10 5.35 4.52
C HIS A 153 -1.20 4.59 4.23
N GLY A 154 -2.32 5.02 4.83
CA GLY A 154 -3.62 4.34 4.66
C GLY A 154 -4.23 4.34 3.25
N ILE A 155 -3.85 5.29 2.39
CA ILE A 155 -4.40 5.46 1.03
C ILE A 155 -3.39 4.97 -0.01
N THR A 156 -2.17 5.52 0.01
CA THR A 156 -1.12 5.22 -0.98
C THR A 156 -0.26 4.01 -0.61
N HIS A 157 -0.56 3.34 0.50
CA HIS A 157 0.19 2.23 1.11
C HIS A 157 1.55 2.62 1.70
N ILE A 158 2.35 3.41 0.98
CA ILE A 158 3.58 4.02 1.48
C ILE A 158 3.63 5.52 1.11
N THR A 159 4.46 6.26 1.81
CA THR A 159 4.98 7.58 1.44
C THR A 159 6.45 7.41 1.10
N CYS A 160 6.88 7.99 -0.02
CA CYS A 160 8.25 8.02 -0.49
C CYS A 160 8.42 9.18 -1.49
N ALA A 161 9.32 9.07 -2.46
CA ALA A 161 9.80 10.14 -3.31
C ALA A 161 8.70 10.83 -4.14
N VAL A 162 7.83 10.09 -4.84
CA VAL A 162 6.78 10.70 -5.68
C VAL A 162 5.78 11.48 -4.83
N LYS A 163 5.33 10.91 -3.70
CA LYS A 163 4.30 11.51 -2.84
C LYS A 163 4.80 12.76 -2.09
N ASN A 164 6.09 12.91 -1.88
CA ASN A 164 6.62 14.00 -1.05
C ASN A 164 6.37 15.41 -1.62
N PHE A 165 6.14 15.50 -2.93
CA PHE A 165 5.79 16.74 -3.63
C PHE A 165 4.33 17.18 -3.44
N PHE A 166 3.50 16.36 -2.78
CA PHE A 166 2.16 16.78 -2.36
C PHE A 166 2.20 18.00 -1.41
N GLY A 167 3.32 18.20 -0.69
CA GLY A 167 3.57 19.38 0.14
C GLY A 167 4.09 20.60 -0.63
N CYS A 168 4.00 20.63 -1.96
CA CYS A 168 4.41 21.80 -2.77
C CYS A 168 3.22 22.61 -3.31
N ILE A 169 2.00 22.09 -3.15
CA ILE A 169 0.78 22.71 -3.69
C ILE A 169 -0.03 23.43 -2.61
N HIS A 170 -0.94 24.29 -3.04
CA HIS A 170 -1.76 25.10 -2.14
C HIS A 170 -2.54 24.22 -1.13
N PRO A 171 -2.60 24.59 0.17
CA PRO A 171 -3.30 23.81 1.19
C PRO A 171 -4.77 23.48 0.85
N LEU A 172 -5.48 24.41 0.20
CA LEU A 172 -6.87 24.19 -0.26
C LEU A 172 -6.98 23.16 -1.40
N GLU A 173 -5.97 23.04 -2.27
CA GLU A 173 -5.98 22.01 -3.31
C GLU A 173 -5.74 20.61 -2.75
N ARG A 174 -4.93 20.52 -1.68
CA ARG A 174 -4.78 19.28 -0.93
C ARG A 174 -6.11 18.86 -0.31
N GLU A 175 -6.82 19.81 0.30
CA GLU A 175 -8.17 19.60 0.83
C GLU A 175 -9.14 19.15 -0.27
N TYR A 176 -9.11 19.82 -1.44
CA TYR A 176 -9.91 19.46 -2.62
C TYR A 176 -9.65 18.02 -3.08
N LEU A 177 -8.38 17.60 -3.14
CA LEU A 177 -8.00 16.25 -3.55
C LEU A 177 -8.49 15.20 -2.55
N HIS A 178 -8.31 15.44 -1.24
CA HIS A 178 -8.85 14.56 -0.20
C HIS A 178 -10.38 14.50 -0.20
N LYS A 179 -11.05 15.59 -0.61
CA LYS A 179 -12.51 15.70 -0.65
C LYS A 179 -13.12 14.96 -1.84
N ASN A 180 -12.61 15.23 -3.04
CA ASN A 180 -13.25 14.80 -4.28
C ASN A 180 -12.68 13.49 -4.82
N PHE A 181 -11.48 13.09 -4.38
CA PHE A 181 -10.80 11.88 -4.84
C PHE A 181 -10.38 11.01 -3.65
N SER A 182 -11.34 10.64 -2.79
CA SER A 182 -11.06 9.80 -1.62
C SER A 182 -10.71 8.35 -1.96
N GLU A 183 -10.97 7.90 -3.19
CA GLU A 183 -10.55 6.59 -3.67
C GLU A 183 -9.04 6.56 -3.99
N PRO A 184 -8.29 5.51 -3.56
CA PRO A 184 -6.84 5.47 -3.69
C PRO A 184 -6.30 5.67 -5.10
N GLU A 185 -7.04 5.23 -6.12
CA GLU A 185 -6.61 5.39 -7.50
C GLU A 185 -6.68 6.84 -7.96
N GLU A 186 -7.79 7.53 -7.69
CA GLU A 186 -8.00 8.93 -8.08
C GLU A 186 -7.10 9.84 -7.26
N PHE A 187 -6.97 9.59 -5.94
CA PHE A 187 -6.03 10.33 -5.09
C PHE A 187 -4.60 10.21 -5.62
N SER A 188 -4.19 9.00 -6.00
CA SER A 188 -2.83 8.77 -6.52
C SER A 188 -2.61 9.39 -7.89
N LYS A 189 -3.65 9.46 -8.74
CA LYS A 189 -3.60 10.17 -10.02
C LYS A 189 -3.34 11.67 -9.81
N GLY A 190 -4.04 12.31 -8.87
CA GLY A 190 -3.80 13.72 -8.53
C GLY A 190 -2.38 13.97 -8.02
N ILE A 191 -1.85 13.10 -7.16
CA ILE A 191 -0.44 13.17 -6.73
C ILE A 191 0.53 13.05 -7.92
N VAL A 192 0.23 12.18 -8.87
CA VAL A 192 1.07 11.97 -10.06
C VAL A 192 1.01 13.16 -11.02
N ASP A 193 -0.15 13.80 -11.15
CA ASP A 193 -0.29 15.05 -11.91
C ASP A 193 0.59 16.15 -11.31
N ILE A 194 0.55 16.35 -9.98
CA ILE A 194 1.42 17.30 -9.26
C ILE A 194 2.90 16.97 -9.50
N TYR A 195 3.29 15.70 -9.35
CA TYR A 195 4.67 15.28 -9.56
C TYR A 195 5.14 15.53 -10.99
N SER A 196 4.26 15.42 -12.00
CA SER A 196 4.63 15.60 -13.40
C SER A 196 5.17 17.00 -13.72
N ILE A 197 4.65 18.04 -13.04
CA ILE A 197 5.12 19.42 -13.18
C ILE A 197 6.46 19.65 -12.49
N ILE A 198 6.65 19.09 -11.30
CA ILE A 198 7.88 19.31 -10.51
C ILE A 198 9.04 18.47 -11.03
N ARG A 199 8.76 17.27 -11.58
CA ARG A 199 9.74 16.28 -12.00
C ARG A 199 10.94 16.84 -12.78
N PRO A 200 10.79 17.76 -13.76
CA PRO A 200 11.93 18.32 -14.49
C PRO A 200 12.96 19.03 -13.61
N LYS A 201 12.55 19.63 -12.49
CA LYS A 201 13.45 20.29 -11.53
C LYS A 201 14.09 19.32 -10.52
N VAL A 202 13.65 18.07 -10.45
CA VAL A 202 14.19 17.10 -9.48
C VAL A 202 15.55 16.58 -9.95
N ALA A 203 16.61 17.03 -9.27
CA ALA A 203 17.97 16.59 -9.52
C ALA A 203 18.20 15.18 -8.95
N LEU A 204 17.77 14.96 -7.71
CA LEU A 204 18.03 13.72 -6.98
C LEU A 204 16.97 13.46 -5.90
N ASN A 205 16.71 12.19 -5.61
CA ASN A 205 15.90 11.76 -4.46
C ASN A 205 16.81 10.98 -3.51
N ILE A 206 16.77 11.30 -2.22
CA ILE A 206 17.57 10.69 -1.15
C ILE A 206 16.62 10.33 0.00
N VAL A 207 16.25 9.06 0.10
CA VAL A 207 15.21 8.57 1.03
C VAL A 207 15.81 8.29 2.41
N ASP A 208 15.20 8.89 3.43
CA ASP A 208 15.42 8.52 4.83
C ASP A 208 14.65 7.23 5.15
N ALA A 209 15.39 6.13 5.12
CA ALA A 209 14.96 4.80 5.54
C ALA A 209 15.85 4.24 6.67
N VAL A 210 16.56 5.10 7.42
CA VAL A 210 17.38 4.66 8.57
C VAL A 210 16.44 4.15 9.65
N VAL A 211 15.49 4.99 10.05
CA VAL A 211 14.32 4.62 10.83
C VAL A 211 13.09 4.99 10.02
N ALA A 212 12.34 3.99 9.58
CA ALA A 212 11.08 4.14 8.87
C ALA A 212 9.90 4.10 9.86
N MET A 213 8.68 4.32 9.38
CA MET A 213 7.46 4.17 10.18
C MET A 213 6.48 3.17 9.56
N GLU A 214 6.11 2.14 10.33
CA GLU A 214 5.21 1.07 9.90
C GLU A 214 3.86 1.06 10.66
N GLY A 215 2.91 0.28 10.15
CA GLY A 215 1.62 0.06 10.79
C GLY A 215 0.39 0.56 10.02
N ASP A 216 -0.73 0.57 10.74
CA ASP A 216 -2.08 0.83 10.21
C ASP A 216 -2.52 2.30 10.35
N GLU A 217 -1.69 3.15 10.94
CA GLU A 217 -2.12 4.50 11.36
C GLU A 217 -1.33 5.61 10.63
N GLY A 218 -0.56 5.23 9.61
CA GLY A 218 0.14 6.18 8.76
C GLY A 218 -0.84 7.02 7.95
N PRO A 219 -0.54 8.31 7.69
CA PRO A 219 0.82 8.83 7.52
C PRO A 219 1.44 9.55 8.72
N SER A 220 0.68 9.79 9.79
CA SER A 220 1.13 10.61 10.93
C SER A 220 1.43 9.81 12.19
N TYR A 221 0.87 8.59 12.32
CA TYR A 221 1.13 7.70 13.46
C TYR A 221 1.54 6.32 13.00
N GLY A 222 2.34 5.65 13.80
CA GLY A 222 2.84 4.32 13.47
C GLY A 222 3.92 3.93 14.45
N ASN A 223 4.55 2.80 14.18
CA ASN A 223 5.66 2.32 14.97
C ASN A 223 6.96 2.62 14.22
N PRO A 224 7.89 3.36 14.84
CA PRO A 224 9.25 3.46 14.32
C PRO A 224 9.85 2.07 14.16
N ILE A 225 10.46 1.80 13.01
CA ILE A 225 11.18 0.56 12.74
C ILE A 225 12.54 0.90 12.13
N LYS A 226 13.60 0.37 12.73
CA LYS A 226 14.96 0.51 12.22
C LYS A 226 15.14 -0.40 11.01
N LEU A 227 15.09 0.19 9.81
CA LEU A 227 15.42 -0.51 8.58
C LEU A 227 16.92 -0.40 8.29
N GLY A 228 17.51 0.77 8.55
CA GLY A 228 18.94 1.01 8.46
C GLY A 228 19.45 1.20 7.03
N TYR A 229 18.73 1.96 6.19
CA TYR A 229 19.13 2.19 4.81
C TYR A 229 19.02 3.66 4.37
N VAL A 230 19.84 4.03 3.40
CA VAL A 230 19.69 5.22 2.55
C VAL A 230 19.44 4.74 1.13
N ILE A 231 18.42 5.29 0.46
CA ILE A 231 18.10 4.97 -0.93
C ILE A 231 18.28 6.23 -1.76
N SER A 232 19.09 6.20 -2.83
CA SER A 232 19.27 7.37 -3.70
C SER A 232 19.05 7.05 -5.17
N GLY A 233 18.50 8.02 -5.91
CA GLY A 233 18.33 7.90 -7.35
C GLY A 233 17.64 9.10 -7.98
N LYS A 234 17.88 9.34 -9.28
CA LYS A 234 17.27 10.44 -10.03
C LYS A 234 15.79 10.18 -10.36
N ASP A 235 15.47 8.96 -10.76
CA ASP A 235 14.09 8.55 -11.07
C ASP A 235 13.33 8.20 -9.79
N ALA A 236 12.39 9.06 -9.39
CA ALA A 236 11.58 8.87 -8.18
C ALA A 236 10.72 7.60 -8.24
N VAL A 237 10.27 7.17 -9.42
CA VAL A 237 9.47 5.93 -9.58
C VAL A 237 10.34 4.71 -9.31
N SER A 238 11.59 4.73 -9.79
CA SER A 238 12.57 3.68 -9.51
C SER A 238 12.95 3.63 -8.02
N VAL A 239 13.11 4.81 -7.40
CA VAL A 239 13.39 4.94 -5.96
C VAL A 239 12.22 4.40 -5.13
N ASP A 240 10.98 4.79 -5.46
CA ASP A 240 9.77 4.26 -4.82
C ASP A 240 9.65 2.75 -4.98
N ALA A 241 10.03 2.19 -6.15
CA ALA A 241 10.02 0.75 -6.38
C ALA A 241 11.04 0.01 -5.49
N ALA A 242 12.26 0.54 -5.34
CA ALA A 242 13.25 -0.01 -4.41
C ALA A 242 12.75 0.07 -2.96
N ALA A 243 12.19 1.21 -2.54
CA ALA A 243 11.63 1.39 -1.20
C ALA A 243 10.42 0.48 -0.93
N ALA A 244 9.55 0.28 -1.92
CA ALA A 244 8.44 -0.67 -1.85
C ALA A 244 8.97 -2.10 -1.68
N LYS A 245 10.00 -2.49 -2.43
CA LYS A 245 10.61 -3.82 -2.32
C LYS A 245 11.26 -4.03 -0.95
N LEU A 246 11.99 -3.04 -0.44
CA LEU A 246 12.60 -3.03 0.89
C LEU A 246 11.55 -3.30 1.99
N THR A 247 10.36 -2.71 1.87
CA THR A 247 9.26 -2.83 2.84
C THR A 247 8.28 -3.96 2.54
N ASN A 248 8.69 -4.95 1.73
CA ASN A 248 7.87 -6.11 1.34
C ASN A 248 6.52 -5.75 0.68
N HIS A 249 6.47 -4.59 0.01
CA HIS A 249 5.42 -4.21 -0.91
C HIS A 249 5.80 -4.63 -2.34
N ARG A 250 4.78 -4.78 -3.19
CA ARG A 250 4.97 -4.89 -4.64
C ARG A 250 4.99 -3.46 -5.20
N PRO A 251 6.01 -3.05 -5.97
CA PRO A 251 6.06 -1.70 -6.56
C PRO A 251 4.78 -1.32 -7.30
N MET A 252 4.27 -2.22 -8.16
CA MET A 252 3.05 -2.00 -8.94
C MET A 252 1.74 -2.03 -8.13
N ALA A 253 1.79 -2.40 -6.85
CA ALA A 253 0.64 -2.24 -5.96
C ALA A 253 0.57 -0.83 -5.34
N ILE A 254 1.67 -0.08 -5.35
CA ILE A 254 1.70 1.32 -4.93
C ILE A 254 1.12 2.16 -6.08
N LYS A 255 -0.06 2.75 -5.85
CA LYS A 255 -0.83 3.40 -6.91
C LYS A 255 -0.14 4.64 -7.48
N THR A 256 0.56 5.42 -6.68
CA THR A 256 1.39 6.55 -7.15
C THR A 256 2.48 6.06 -8.11
N THR A 257 3.21 5.00 -7.75
CA THR A 257 4.22 4.35 -8.61
C THR A 257 3.60 3.81 -9.91
N TYR A 258 2.46 3.13 -9.82
CA TYR A 258 1.74 2.59 -10.98
C TYR A 258 1.32 3.68 -11.97
N PHE A 259 0.66 4.74 -11.51
CA PHE A 259 0.17 5.80 -12.39
C PHE A 259 1.29 6.69 -12.93
N ALA A 260 2.36 6.90 -12.15
CA ALA A 260 3.57 7.60 -12.62
C ALA A 260 4.24 6.82 -13.78
N PHE A 261 4.38 5.50 -13.65
CA PHE A 261 4.86 4.65 -14.74
C PHE A 261 3.95 4.74 -15.98
N LYS A 262 2.62 4.69 -15.80
CA LYS A 262 1.65 4.82 -16.91
C LYS A 262 1.73 6.16 -17.63
N LYS A 263 2.15 7.23 -16.93
CA LYS A 263 2.40 8.56 -17.49
C LYS A 263 3.85 8.74 -17.98
N ASN A 264 4.61 7.64 -18.12
CA ASN A 264 6.00 7.61 -18.56
C ASN A 264 6.97 8.46 -17.70
N LEU A 265 6.68 8.62 -16.40
CA LEU A 265 7.48 9.45 -15.50
C LEU A 265 8.65 8.70 -14.87
N GLY A 266 8.75 7.38 -15.05
CA GLY A 266 9.84 6.57 -14.54
C GLY A 266 9.57 5.07 -14.63
N GLU A 267 10.50 4.25 -14.15
CA GLU A 267 10.47 2.78 -14.28
C GLU A 267 10.29 2.09 -12.92
N PRO A 268 9.23 1.29 -12.70
CA PRO A 268 9.00 0.58 -11.44
C PRO A 268 9.45 -0.89 -11.46
N ASP A 269 9.79 -1.46 -12.61
CA ASP A 269 10.24 -2.84 -12.71
C ASP A 269 11.67 -2.98 -12.19
N ILE A 270 11.83 -3.61 -11.02
CA ILE A 270 13.12 -3.90 -10.39
C ILE A 270 14.11 -4.58 -11.35
N LYS A 271 13.63 -5.38 -12.32
CA LYS A 271 14.51 -6.03 -13.31
C LYS A 271 15.11 -5.06 -14.32
N LYS A 272 14.49 -3.89 -14.52
CA LYS A 272 14.92 -2.83 -15.44
C LYS A 272 15.63 -1.68 -14.73
N ILE A 273 15.69 -1.73 -13.40
CA ILE A 273 16.43 -0.80 -12.56
C ILE A 273 17.78 -1.44 -12.21
N LYS A 274 18.86 -0.70 -12.43
CA LYS A 274 20.19 -1.11 -11.97
C LYS A 274 20.33 -0.73 -10.49
N ILE A 275 20.02 -1.68 -9.61
CA ILE A 275 20.18 -1.55 -8.17
C ILE A 275 21.68 -1.70 -7.82
N LYS A 276 22.25 -0.72 -7.14
CA LYS A 276 23.61 -0.74 -6.59
C LYS A 276 23.54 -0.84 -5.06
N GLY A 277 24.46 -1.59 -4.45
CA GLY A 277 24.39 -1.90 -3.01
C GLY A 277 23.41 -3.04 -2.69
N THR A 278 22.85 -3.04 -1.49
CA THR A 278 22.15 -4.21 -0.92
C THR A 278 20.66 -3.93 -0.70
N LEU A 279 19.80 -4.56 -1.50
CA LEU A 279 18.34 -4.48 -1.35
C LEU A 279 17.79 -5.73 -0.65
N ASN A 280 17.83 -5.73 0.68
CA ASN A 280 17.27 -6.80 1.49
C ASN A 280 15.80 -6.55 1.81
N VAL A 281 14.91 -7.44 1.40
CA VAL A 281 13.48 -7.32 1.70
C VAL A 281 13.23 -7.57 3.19
N ASN A 282 12.74 -6.56 3.91
CA ASN A 282 12.26 -6.72 5.27
C ASN A 282 10.86 -7.36 5.27
N LYS A 283 10.80 -8.67 5.49
CA LYS A 283 9.55 -9.45 5.48
C LYS A 283 8.64 -9.15 6.68
N GLU A 284 9.21 -8.63 7.76
CA GLU A 284 8.51 -8.34 9.02
C GLU A 284 7.84 -6.96 9.00
N PHE A 285 8.23 -6.10 8.07
CA PHE A 285 7.65 -4.76 7.91
C PHE A 285 6.12 -4.83 7.86
N ARG A 286 5.48 -4.19 8.84
CA ARG A 286 4.03 -4.17 9.01
C ARG A 286 3.39 -3.18 8.06
N ARG A 287 2.97 -3.71 6.91
CA ARG A 287 2.18 -2.97 5.91
C ARG A 287 0.82 -2.56 6.46
N HIS A 288 0.29 -1.46 5.94
CA HIS A 288 -1.07 -1.04 6.25
C HIS A 288 -2.08 -2.11 5.77
N SER A 289 -3.05 -2.46 6.61
CA SER A 289 -4.05 -3.52 6.41
C SER A 289 -4.84 -3.38 5.10
N ASN A 290 -5.18 -2.16 4.69
CA ASN A 290 -5.77 -1.86 3.37
C ASN A 290 -4.94 -2.35 2.17
N TYR A 291 -3.63 -2.56 2.32
CA TYR A 291 -2.78 -3.17 1.30
C TYR A 291 -3.22 -4.61 0.95
N ILE A 292 -3.72 -5.35 1.94
CA ILE A 292 -4.14 -6.75 1.78
C ILE A 292 -5.59 -6.85 1.26
N GLN A 293 -6.43 -5.84 1.53
CA GLN A 293 -7.89 -5.94 1.41
C GLN A 293 -8.49 -5.53 0.05
N ARG A 294 -7.80 -4.76 -0.80
CA ARG A 294 -8.45 -4.00 -1.90
C ARG A 294 -8.45 -4.63 -3.29
N HIS A 295 -8.59 -5.95 -3.39
CA HIS A 295 -8.93 -6.62 -4.67
C HIS A 295 -10.43 -6.89 -4.86
N LYS A 296 -11.33 -6.26 -4.09
CA LYS A 296 -12.79 -6.47 -4.19
C LYS A 296 -13.55 -5.21 -4.59
N SER A 297 -14.22 -5.33 -5.74
CA SER A 297 -15.37 -4.61 -6.30
C SER A 297 -15.49 -3.08 -6.15
N LYS A 298 -15.74 -2.43 -7.30
CA LYS A 298 -16.06 -1.00 -7.49
C LYS A 298 -17.31 -0.47 -6.73
N HIS A 299 -17.97 -1.25 -5.88
CA HIS A 299 -19.38 -0.99 -5.50
C HIS A 299 -19.72 -1.13 -4.00
N SER A 300 -18.78 -0.95 -3.09
CA SER A 300 -19.13 -1.00 -1.66
C SER A 300 -18.40 0.06 -0.85
N LYS A 301 -19.11 1.17 -0.59
CA LYS A 301 -18.90 2.05 0.59
C LYS A 301 -18.86 1.24 1.91
N GLU A 302 -19.32 -0.01 1.86
CA GLU A 302 -19.39 -0.99 2.94
C GLU A 302 -18.08 -1.66 3.39
N TYR A 303 -16.89 -1.07 3.20
CA TYR A 303 -15.63 -1.63 3.77
C TYR A 303 -14.63 -0.57 4.27
N LEU A 304 -15.04 0.67 4.38
CA LEU A 304 -14.15 1.76 4.78
C LEU A 304 -14.11 1.88 6.31
N LEU A 305 -12.90 1.99 6.87
CA LEU A 305 -12.70 2.19 8.31
C LEU A 305 -13.36 3.51 8.72
N GLN A 306 -14.03 3.55 9.87
CA GLN A 306 -14.64 4.80 10.35
C GLN A 306 -13.69 5.52 11.32
N PRO A 307 -13.35 6.80 11.10
CA PRO A 307 -12.60 7.56 12.08
C PRO A 307 -13.47 7.81 13.32
N GLU A 308 -12.90 7.57 14.50
CA GLU A 308 -13.52 7.85 15.80
C GLU A 308 -12.56 8.65 16.68
N ILE A 309 -13.11 9.66 17.36
CA ILE A 309 -12.39 10.48 18.33
C ILE A 309 -12.33 9.71 19.65
N THR A 310 -11.13 9.52 20.18
CA THR A 310 -10.89 8.80 21.44
C THR A 310 -10.68 9.76 22.61
N GLU A 311 -10.60 9.19 23.81
CA GLU A 311 -10.30 9.87 25.07
C GLU A 311 -8.95 10.60 25.08
N LYS A 312 -8.04 10.30 24.15
CA LYS A 312 -6.77 11.03 23.97
C LYS A 312 -6.97 12.46 23.45
N CYS A 313 -8.18 12.84 23.04
CA CYS A 313 -8.44 14.13 22.43
C CYS A 313 -8.26 15.29 23.41
N VAL A 314 -7.25 16.14 23.16
CA VAL A 314 -7.01 17.37 23.93
C VAL A 314 -7.90 18.55 23.49
N LYS A 315 -8.87 18.31 22.61
CA LYS A 315 -9.83 19.31 22.12
C LYS A 315 -9.18 20.54 21.45
N CYS A 316 -8.08 20.35 20.73
CA CYS A 316 -7.37 21.43 20.03
C CYS A 316 -8.17 22.06 18.87
N GLY A 317 -9.05 21.28 18.21
CA GLY A 317 -9.90 21.76 17.10
C GLY A 317 -9.31 21.66 15.70
N ILE A 318 -8.04 21.24 15.55
CA ILE A 318 -7.38 21.13 14.24
C ILE A 318 -8.18 20.25 13.27
N CYS A 319 -8.63 19.07 13.71
CA CYS A 319 -9.43 18.17 12.85
C CYS A 319 -10.77 18.79 12.42
N PHE A 320 -11.37 19.62 13.27
CA PHE A 320 -12.63 20.32 12.98
C PHE A 320 -12.42 21.41 11.91
N GLU A 321 -11.36 22.20 12.04
CA GLU A 321 -10.99 23.25 11.08
C GLU A 321 -10.71 22.65 9.69
N ASN A 322 -9.95 21.55 9.66
CA ASN A 322 -9.46 20.91 8.44
C ASN A 322 -10.40 19.84 7.86
N CYS A 323 -11.65 19.73 8.34
CA CYS A 323 -12.59 18.76 7.78
C CYS A 323 -13.18 19.25 6.44
N PRO A 324 -12.89 18.58 5.29
CA PRO A 324 -13.28 19.08 3.96
C PRO A 324 -14.79 19.11 3.68
N VAL A 325 -15.53 18.31 4.43
CA VAL A 325 -16.98 18.13 4.30
C VAL A 325 -17.72 18.60 5.55
N LYS A 326 -17.01 19.28 6.47
CA LYS A 326 -17.55 19.79 7.74
C LYS A 326 -18.37 18.74 8.51
N ALA A 327 -17.91 17.49 8.49
CA ALA A 327 -18.53 16.38 9.21
C ALA A 327 -18.17 16.35 10.71
N ILE A 328 -17.29 17.24 11.18
CA ILE A 328 -16.95 17.34 12.60
C ILE A 328 -17.74 18.49 13.20
N SER A 329 -18.40 18.25 14.33
CA SER A 329 -19.13 19.26 15.10
C SER A 329 -18.55 19.38 16.51
N GLY A 330 -18.89 20.47 17.21
CA GLY A 330 -18.47 20.72 18.59
C GLY A 330 -17.55 21.93 18.74
N ASN A 331 -16.88 22.04 19.89
CA ASN A 331 -15.95 23.12 20.20
C ASN A 331 -14.99 22.73 21.34
N LYS A 332 -14.01 23.57 21.65
CA LYS A 332 -12.98 23.30 22.68
C LYS A 332 -13.57 23.00 24.07
N LYS A 333 -14.74 23.55 24.43
CA LYS A 333 -15.40 23.28 25.72
C LYS A 333 -16.08 21.91 25.73
N LYS A 334 -16.95 21.66 24.73
CA LYS A 334 -17.79 20.45 24.65
C LYS A 334 -17.07 19.23 24.09
N GLY A 335 -15.89 19.41 23.47
CA GLY A 335 -15.23 18.39 22.66
C GLY A 335 -15.80 18.33 21.25
N PHE A 336 -15.25 17.44 20.44
CA PHE A 336 -15.61 17.28 19.03
C PHE A 336 -16.26 15.91 18.79
N LYS A 337 -17.13 15.83 17.79
CA LYS A 337 -17.79 14.60 17.36
C LYS A 337 -17.81 14.51 15.84
N ILE A 338 -17.51 13.33 15.30
CA ILE A 338 -17.60 13.05 13.86
C ILE A 338 -19.01 12.56 13.54
N ASP A 339 -19.70 13.28 12.67
CA ASP A 339 -20.94 12.88 12.01
C ASP A 339 -20.62 11.81 10.97
N LYS A 340 -21.09 10.58 11.24
CA LYS A 340 -20.78 9.39 10.44
C LYS A 340 -21.50 9.39 9.09
N GLU A 341 -22.61 10.11 8.97
CA GLU A 341 -23.38 10.18 7.73
C GLU A 341 -22.78 11.20 6.76
N LYS A 342 -22.25 12.31 7.30
CA LYS A 342 -21.54 13.32 6.51
C LYS A 342 -20.10 12.94 6.19
N CYS A 343 -19.49 12.05 6.98
CA CYS A 343 -18.08 11.68 6.81
C CYS A 343 -17.85 10.89 5.50
N ILE A 344 -17.06 11.45 4.59
CA ILE A 344 -16.63 10.78 3.34
C ILE A 344 -15.40 9.88 3.52
N GLN A 345 -14.93 9.70 4.75
CA GLN A 345 -13.81 8.82 5.09
C GLN A 345 -12.49 9.14 4.34
N CYS A 346 -12.24 10.44 4.09
CA CYS A 346 -10.98 10.92 3.49
C CYS A 346 -9.77 10.83 4.43
N TYR A 347 -10.00 10.50 5.71
CA TYR A 347 -9.02 10.39 6.79
C TYR A 347 -8.17 11.64 7.09
N CYS A 348 -8.45 12.80 6.49
CA CYS A 348 -7.76 14.05 6.80
C CYS A 348 -7.70 14.33 8.32
N CYS A 349 -8.83 14.15 9.04
CA CYS A 349 -8.84 14.29 10.50
C CYS A 349 -7.81 13.40 11.23
N GLN A 350 -7.55 12.20 10.71
CA GLN A 350 -6.57 11.27 11.25
C GLN A 350 -5.14 11.69 10.87
N GLU A 351 -4.90 12.16 9.65
CA GLU A 351 -3.57 12.68 9.28
C GLU A 351 -3.17 13.90 10.13
N MET A 352 -4.15 14.69 10.56
CA MET A 352 -3.93 15.98 11.23
C MET A 352 -3.79 15.94 12.77
N CYS A 353 -4.11 14.81 13.41
CA CYS A 353 -4.34 14.75 14.86
C CYS A 353 -3.11 14.32 15.67
N ILE A 354 -2.11 15.19 15.86
CA ILE A 354 -0.80 14.85 16.47
C ILE A 354 -0.83 14.14 17.84
N HIS A 355 -1.98 14.18 18.54
CA HIS A 355 -2.25 13.49 19.81
C HIS A 355 -2.74 12.03 19.65
N GLU A 356 -2.77 11.48 18.43
CA GLU A 356 -3.23 10.12 18.14
C GLU A 356 -4.67 9.82 18.61
N ALA A 357 -5.49 10.88 18.67
CA ALA A 357 -6.84 10.83 19.20
C ALA A 357 -7.90 10.46 18.15
N ILE A 358 -7.52 10.25 16.88
CA ILE A 358 -8.41 9.74 15.84
C ILE A 358 -8.00 8.31 15.50
N ARG A 359 -8.80 7.33 15.91
CA ARG A 359 -8.57 5.91 15.58
C ARG A 359 -9.49 5.47 14.44
N LEU A 360 -8.95 4.65 13.54
CA LEU A 360 -9.73 4.05 12.47
C LEU A 360 -10.40 2.78 13.00
N ASN A 361 -11.70 2.89 13.29
CA ASN A 361 -12.46 1.82 13.91
C ASN A 361 -12.70 0.67 12.92
N LYS A 362 -12.03 -0.45 13.17
CA LYS A 362 -12.26 -1.73 12.50
C LYS A 362 -13.57 -2.40 12.93
N LYS A 363 -14.24 -1.95 14.02
CA LYS A 363 -15.46 -2.59 14.56
C LYS A 363 -16.58 -2.68 13.54
N TRP A 364 -16.73 -1.72 12.63
CA TRP A 364 -17.78 -1.82 11.62
C TRP A 364 -17.49 -2.97 10.62
N LEU A 365 -16.22 -3.17 10.23
CA LEU A 365 -15.77 -4.37 9.53
C LEU A 365 -15.99 -5.64 10.38
N ILE A 366 -15.54 -5.64 11.64
CA ILE A 366 -15.62 -6.81 12.55
C ILE A 366 -17.08 -7.20 12.88
N ASN A 367 -17.98 -6.22 12.95
CA ASN A 367 -19.41 -6.42 13.22
C ASN A 367 -20.17 -7.07 12.05
N LYS A 368 -19.65 -6.96 10.81
CA LYS A 368 -20.14 -7.68 9.61
C LYS A 368 -19.21 -8.82 9.14
N MET A 369 -17.99 -8.94 9.67
CA MET A 369 -17.03 -9.96 9.24
C MET A 369 -17.49 -11.35 9.66
N ALA A 370 -17.52 -12.24 8.67
CA ALA A 370 -17.53 -13.67 8.92
C ALA A 370 -16.35 -14.04 9.83
N PRO A 371 -16.51 -14.99 10.77
CA PRO A 371 -15.41 -15.50 11.58
C PRO A 371 -14.22 -15.90 10.70
N TYR A 372 -13.01 -15.43 11.05
CA TYR A 372 -11.78 -15.75 10.32
C TYR A 372 -10.73 -16.36 11.25
N ILE A 373 -9.69 -16.95 10.68
CA ILE A 373 -8.67 -17.70 11.42
C ILE A 373 -7.38 -16.90 11.40
N GLU A 374 -6.79 -16.71 12.57
CA GLU A 374 -5.48 -16.08 12.75
C GLU A 374 -4.74 -16.82 13.88
N ASN A 375 -3.51 -17.29 13.62
CA ASN A 375 -2.65 -17.95 14.61
C ASN A 375 -3.38 -19.04 15.42
N ASP A 376 -4.00 -20.00 14.72
CA ASP A 376 -4.78 -21.12 15.29
C ASP A 376 -5.93 -20.71 16.23
N LYS A 377 -6.42 -19.47 16.08
CA LYS A 377 -7.58 -18.96 16.79
C LYS A 377 -8.64 -18.54 15.79
N LEU A 378 -9.88 -18.97 16.03
CA LEU A 378 -11.04 -18.40 15.37
C LEU A 378 -11.33 -17.04 16.00
N ILE A 379 -11.16 -16.00 15.20
CA ILE A 379 -11.53 -14.64 15.55
C ILE A 379 -13.00 -14.45 15.21
N THR A 380 -13.82 -14.27 16.25
CA THR A 380 -15.25 -13.96 16.15
C THR A 380 -15.52 -12.54 16.65
N LYS A 381 -16.74 -12.04 16.45
CA LYS A 381 -17.22 -10.73 16.92
C LYS A 381 -16.84 -10.43 18.39
N ASN A 382 -16.87 -11.45 19.25
CA ASN A 382 -16.76 -11.27 20.70
C ASN A 382 -15.67 -12.12 21.38
N LYS A 383 -15.07 -13.09 20.68
CA LYS A 383 -14.15 -14.07 21.29
C LYS A 383 -13.05 -14.49 20.33
N LYS A 384 -11.84 -14.68 20.86
CA LYS A 384 -10.77 -15.46 20.23
C LYS A 384 -10.88 -16.88 20.75
N ILE A 385 -11.33 -17.80 19.91
CA ILE A 385 -11.60 -19.18 20.31
C ILE A 385 -10.46 -20.05 19.76
N PRO A 386 -9.69 -20.77 20.60
CA PRO A 386 -8.71 -21.73 20.12
C PRO A 386 -9.39 -22.75 19.20
N VAL A 387 -8.81 -23.00 18.03
CA VAL A 387 -9.28 -24.05 17.12
C VAL A 387 -8.22 -25.12 16.99
N LYS A 388 -8.65 -26.38 16.90
CA LYS A 388 -7.74 -27.46 16.53
C LYS A 388 -7.68 -27.54 15.00
N PHE A 389 -6.50 -27.27 14.43
CA PHE A 389 -6.27 -27.31 12.99
C PHE A 389 -5.93 -28.73 12.52
N PHE A 390 -6.59 -29.17 11.45
CA PHE A 390 -6.32 -30.45 10.80
C PHE A 390 -6.09 -30.21 9.32
N LYS A 391 -4.89 -30.58 8.84
CA LYS A 391 -4.58 -30.65 7.40
C LYS A 391 -4.77 -32.09 6.93
N LEU A 392 -5.80 -32.33 6.12
CA LEU A 392 -6.17 -33.67 5.65
C LEU A 392 -5.94 -33.82 4.14
N LYS A 393 -5.72 -35.05 3.69
CA LYS A 393 -5.85 -35.43 2.28
C LYS A 393 -7.32 -35.79 2.00
N ILE A 394 -7.82 -35.55 0.78
CA ILE A 394 -9.20 -35.89 0.41
C ILE A 394 -9.57 -37.34 0.75
N ASN A 395 -8.66 -38.29 0.48
CA ASN A 395 -8.90 -39.71 0.75
C ASN A 395 -9.09 -40.02 2.25
N ASN A 396 -8.57 -39.16 3.13
CA ASN A 396 -8.66 -39.33 4.58
C ASN A 396 -9.96 -38.72 5.15
N LEU A 397 -10.75 -38.00 4.34
CA LEU A 397 -12.03 -37.43 4.79
C LEU A 397 -13.00 -38.52 5.24
N LYS A 398 -12.98 -39.70 4.61
CA LYS A 398 -13.86 -40.83 4.99
C LYS A 398 -13.60 -41.31 6.43
N ASN A 399 -12.39 -41.17 6.95
CA ASN A 399 -12.05 -41.68 8.28
C ASN A 399 -12.00 -40.57 9.34
N PHE A 400 -12.17 -39.31 8.94
CA PHE A 400 -12.10 -38.18 9.86
C PHE A 400 -13.39 -38.01 10.66
N ASN A 401 -13.27 -38.04 11.99
CA ASN A 401 -14.30 -37.59 12.93
C ASN A 401 -13.76 -36.39 13.71
N PRO A 402 -14.50 -35.26 13.76
CA PRO A 402 -14.15 -34.13 14.61
C PRO A 402 -14.02 -34.56 16.08
N SER A 403 -12.89 -34.23 16.73
CA SER A 403 -12.57 -34.70 18.09
C SER A 403 -12.63 -33.58 19.14
N SER A 404 -12.92 -32.34 18.75
CA SER A 404 -13.02 -31.19 19.64
C SER A 404 -14.30 -30.38 19.38
N LYS A 405 -14.65 -29.50 20.33
CA LYS A 405 -15.81 -28.59 20.24
C LYS A 405 -15.76 -27.68 19.01
N LEU A 406 -14.56 -27.34 18.53
CA LEU A 406 -14.31 -26.47 17.38
C LEU A 406 -13.08 -26.93 16.59
N ASN A 407 -13.28 -27.41 15.36
CA ASN A 407 -12.20 -27.89 14.49
C ASN A 407 -12.14 -27.04 13.22
N LEU A 408 -10.93 -26.73 12.77
CA LEU A 408 -10.67 -26.18 11.45
C LEU A 408 -10.05 -27.27 10.59
N ILE A 409 -10.76 -27.69 9.56
CA ILE A 409 -10.31 -28.75 8.66
C ILE A 409 -9.94 -28.11 7.33
N SER A 410 -8.66 -28.13 6.99
CA SER A 410 -8.18 -27.81 5.65
C SER A 410 -7.85 -29.11 4.93
N PHE A 411 -8.19 -29.22 3.66
CA PHE A 411 -7.69 -30.32 2.84
C PHE A 411 -7.08 -29.83 1.54
N GLU A 412 -6.03 -30.55 1.16
CA GLU A 412 -5.26 -30.35 -0.05
C GLU A 412 -5.87 -31.18 -1.18
N ILE A 413 -6.07 -30.55 -2.33
CA ILE A 413 -6.56 -31.20 -3.55
C ILE A 413 -5.46 -31.06 -4.60
N LYS A 414 -4.83 -32.18 -4.96
CA LYS A 414 -3.85 -32.17 -6.03
C LYS A 414 -4.53 -32.00 -7.39
N SER A 415 -3.77 -31.61 -8.40
CA SER A 415 -4.32 -31.38 -9.74
C SER A 415 -4.99 -32.59 -10.36
N ASN A 416 -4.40 -33.77 -10.20
CA ASN A 416 -4.98 -35.05 -10.60
C ASN A 416 -6.27 -35.41 -9.83
N GLU A 417 -6.52 -34.78 -8.67
CA GLU A 417 -7.72 -34.96 -7.86
C GLU A 417 -8.85 -33.96 -8.18
N LEU A 418 -8.66 -33.00 -9.09
CA LEU A 418 -9.68 -32.00 -9.46
C LEU A 418 -10.79 -32.57 -10.37
N ASN A 419 -11.50 -33.57 -9.87
CA ASN A 419 -12.49 -34.32 -10.63
C ASN A 419 -13.76 -34.58 -9.80
N THR A 420 -14.79 -35.14 -10.46
CA THR A 420 -16.08 -35.44 -9.85
C THR A 420 -16.02 -36.47 -8.73
N SER A 421 -15.01 -37.35 -8.73
CA SER A 421 -14.79 -38.32 -7.63
C SER A 421 -14.36 -37.62 -6.35
N ALA A 422 -13.44 -36.64 -6.43
CA ALA A 422 -13.08 -35.82 -5.28
C ALA A 422 -14.25 -34.94 -4.81
N GLY A 423 -15.00 -34.35 -5.74
CA GLY A 423 -16.23 -33.62 -5.42
C GLY A 423 -17.22 -34.47 -4.62
N LYS A 424 -17.47 -35.71 -5.07
CA LYS A 424 -18.31 -36.68 -4.36
C LYS A 424 -17.81 -36.96 -2.95
N LYS A 425 -16.51 -37.22 -2.76
CA LYS A 425 -15.93 -37.46 -1.43
C LYS A 425 -16.14 -36.29 -0.47
N ILE A 426 -16.05 -35.06 -0.96
CA ILE A 426 -16.29 -33.85 -0.17
C ILE A 426 -17.78 -33.75 0.21
N VAL A 427 -18.69 -33.96 -0.75
CA VAL A 427 -20.13 -33.95 -0.50
C VAL A 427 -20.54 -35.03 0.51
N ASP A 428 -20.06 -36.27 0.33
CA ASP A 428 -20.33 -37.39 1.23
C ASP A 428 -19.85 -37.08 2.66
N PHE A 429 -18.69 -36.41 2.79
CA PHE A 429 -18.19 -35.95 4.07
C PHE A 429 -19.11 -34.91 4.72
N LEU A 430 -19.53 -33.89 3.96
CA LEU A 430 -20.43 -32.82 4.44
C LEU A 430 -21.81 -33.37 4.85
N GLU A 431 -22.38 -34.26 4.04
CA GLU A 431 -23.65 -34.93 4.36
C GLU A 431 -23.53 -35.81 5.59
N ARG A 432 -22.39 -36.49 5.78
CA ARG A 432 -22.15 -37.25 7.01
C ARG A 432 -22.06 -36.35 8.25
N LEU A 433 -21.41 -35.18 8.15
CA LEU A 433 -21.41 -34.21 9.25
C LEU A 433 -22.83 -33.76 9.58
N LYS A 434 -23.65 -33.48 8.55
CA LYS A 434 -25.06 -33.12 8.69
C LYS A 434 -25.87 -34.22 9.39
N LYS A 435 -25.73 -35.49 8.96
CA LYS A 435 -26.38 -36.65 9.60
C LYS A 435 -26.00 -36.83 11.08
N LYS A 436 -24.79 -36.41 11.46
CA LYS A 436 -24.32 -36.44 12.87
C LYS A 436 -24.67 -35.18 13.66
N ASN A 437 -25.53 -34.30 13.13
CA ASN A 437 -25.86 -32.98 13.72
C ASN A 437 -24.63 -32.09 13.99
N ILE A 438 -23.55 -32.26 13.23
CA ILE A 438 -22.36 -31.43 13.33
C ILE A 438 -22.54 -30.22 12.42
N LYS A 439 -22.75 -29.04 13.01
CA LYS A 439 -22.88 -27.78 12.25
C LYS A 439 -21.54 -27.47 11.58
N TYR A 440 -21.59 -27.06 10.30
CA TYR A 440 -20.39 -26.67 9.58
C TYR A 440 -20.53 -25.39 8.75
N ARG A 441 -19.39 -24.74 8.48
CA ARG A 441 -19.29 -23.60 7.55
C ARG A 441 -18.11 -23.76 6.61
N ILE A 442 -18.37 -23.63 5.30
CA ILE A 442 -17.35 -23.55 4.26
C ILE A 442 -16.83 -22.11 4.20
N THR A 443 -15.54 -21.91 4.45
CA THR A 443 -14.94 -20.56 4.53
C THR A 443 -14.23 -20.12 3.25
N LYS A 444 -13.99 -21.04 2.30
CA LYS A 444 -13.45 -20.76 0.97
C LYS A 444 -14.27 -21.52 -0.08
N PRO A 445 -14.56 -20.92 -1.26
CA PRO A 445 -15.44 -21.53 -2.26
C PRO A 445 -14.89 -22.86 -2.79
N LEU A 446 -15.79 -23.79 -3.13
CA LEU A 446 -15.44 -25.06 -3.76
C LEU A 446 -15.13 -24.83 -5.24
N PRO A 447 -14.00 -25.31 -5.78
CA PRO A 447 -13.70 -25.22 -7.21
C PRO A 447 -14.81 -25.84 -8.06
N ARG A 448 -15.32 -25.11 -9.07
CA ARG A 448 -16.39 -25.61 -9.97
C ARG A 448 -16.00 -26.92 -10.69
N CYS A 449 -14.71 -27.14 -10.94
CA CYS A 449 -14.19 -28.34 -11.60
C CYS A 449 -14.43 -29.65 -10.83
N LEU A 450 -14.69 -29.58 -9.51
CA LEU A 450 -15.07 -30.74 -8.71
C LEU A 450 -16.47 -31.28 -9.04
N PHE A 451 -17.30 -30.48 -9.71
CA PHE A 451 -18.69 -30.81 -9.98
C PHE A 451 -18.99 -30.97 -11.46
N LYS A 452 -18.13 -30.44 -12.35
CA LYS A 452 -18.26 -30.51 -13.82
C LYS A 452 -19.73 -30.26 -14.25
N PHE A 453 -20.33 -31.19 -14.99
CA PHE A 453 -21.69 -31.13 -15.52
C PHE A 453 -22.78 -31.12 -14.43
N ARG A 454 -22.46 -31.57 -13.22
CA ARG A 454 -23.38 -31.62 -12.07
C ARG A 454 -23.43 -30.31 -11.28
N TYR A 455 -22.77 -29.26 -11.75
CA TYR A 455 -22.73 -27.96 -11.07
C TYR A 455 -24.14 -27.43 -10.75
N SER A 456 -25.09 -27.57 -11.66
CA SER A 456 -26.49 -27.14 -11.48
C SER A 456 -27.17 -27.81 -10.29
N GLU A 457 -26.82 -29.05 -9.95
CA GLU A 457 -27.38 -29.79 -8.80
C GLU A 457 -26.89 -29.26 -7.44
N PHE A 458 -25.73 -28.58 -7.43
CA PHE A 458 -25.03 -28.20 -6.21
C PHE A 458 -24.88 -26.69 -6.03
N LYS A 459 -25.09 -25.89 -7.08
CA LYS A 459 -24.86 -24.42 -7.09
C LYS A 459 -25.56 -23.69 -5.94
N ASP A 460 -26.74 -24.13 -5.53
CA ASP A 460 -27.56 -23.51 -4.48
C ASP A 460 -27.24 -24.07 -3.08
N LYS A 461 -26.46 -25.16 -2.99
CA LYS A 461 -26.14 -25.87 -1.75
C LYS A 461 -24.79 -25.47 -1.14
N TYR A 462 -23.84 -25.00 -1.95
CA TYR A 462 -22.48 -24.70 -1.51
C TYR A 462 -21.97 -23.35 -2.04
N LEU A 463 -20.89 -22.86 -1.44
CA LEU A 463 -20.22 -21.65 -1.88
C LEU A 463 -19.34 -21.94 -3.11
N PHE A 464 -19.57 -21.23 -4.22
CA PHE A 464 -18.79 -21.34 -5.46
C PHE A 464 -18.11 -20.02 -5.83
N PRO A 465 -17.03 -20.04 -6.63
CA PRO A 465 -16.45 -18.82 -7.18
C PRO A 465 -17.43 -18.14 -8.15
N GLU A 466 -17.55 -16.81 -8.05
CA GLU A 466 -18.45 -16.00 -8.89
C GLU A 466 -18.01 -16.00 -10.36
N ASN A 467 -16.71 -16.03 -10.62
CA ASN A 467 -16.15 -16.04 -11.97
C ASN A 467 -14.84 -16.86 -12.04
N CYS A 468 -14.30 -17.01 -13.25
CA CYS A 468 -13.04 -17.73 -13.47
C CYS A 468 -11.87 -17.15 -12.65
N SER A 469 -11.80 -15.83 -12.45
CA SER A 469 -10.74 -15.19 -11.64
C SER A 469 -10.83 -15.60 -10.16
N GLY A 470 -12.03 -15.64 -9.59
CA GLY A 470 -12.23 -16.12 -8.21
C GLY A 470 -11.89 -17.60 -8.06
N CYS A 471 -12.12 -18.41 -9.11
CA CYS A 471 -11.65 -19.79 -9.13
C CYS A 471 -10.12 -19.85 -9.21
N LEU A 472 -9.48 -18.95 -9.96
CA LEU A 472 -8.03 -18.91 -10.08
C LEU A 472 -7.32 -18.58 -8.74
N GLU A 473 -7.97 -17.84 -7.84
CA GLU A 473 -7.47 -17.50 -6.49
C GLU A 473 -7.27 -18.70 -5.56
N LEU A 474 -7.94 -19.82 -5.83
CA LEU A 474 -7.94 -21.00 -4.96
C LEU A 474 -6.72 -21.89 -5.11
N PHE A 475 -5.78 -21.58 -6.00
CA PHE A 475 -4.72 -22.52 -6.37
C PHE A 475 -3.35 -21.88 -6.29
N GLN A 476 -2.36 -22.71 -5.97
CA GLN A 476 -0.97 -22.31 -5.90
C GLN A 476 -0.32 -22.57 -7.27
N VAL A 477 0.48 -21.61 -7.76
CA VAL A 477 1.32 -21.78 -8.94
C VAL A 477 2.70 -22.18 -8.43
N ASP A 478 3.10 -23.43 -8.66
CA ASP A 478 4.48 -23.86 -8.41
C ASP A 478 5.42 -23.25 -9.46
N LYS A 479 6.66 -22.98 -9.07
CA LYS A 479 7.70 -22.55 -10.01
C LYS A 479 7.92 -23.65 -11.06
N GLY A 480 7.97 -23.27 -12.34
CA GLY A 480 8.42 -24.16 -13.43
C GLY A 480 7.33 -24.73 -14.35
N ILE A 481 6.20 -24.04 -14.54
CA ILE A 481 5.23 -24.43 -15.57
C ILE A 481 5.83 -24.12 -16.95
N LYS A 482 6.22 -25.18 -17.69
CA LYS A 482 6.89 -25.06 -18.99
C LYS A 482 5.94 -24.72 -20.15
N LYS A 483 4.67 -25.18 -20.13
CA LYS A 483 3.71 -25.01 -21.24
C LYS A 483 2.24 -24.92 -20.76
N ILE A 484 1.41 -24.13 -21.46
CA ILE A 484 -0.06 -24.06 -21.30
C ILE A 484 -0.71 -24.34 -22.66
N CYS A 485 -1.73 -25.21 -22.71
CA CYS A 485 -2.47 -25.53 -23.94
C CYS A 485 -3.92 -24.99 -23.91
N SER A 486 -4.49 -24.73 -25.10
CA SER A 486 -5.91 -24.37 -25.29
C SER A 486 -6.75 -25.60 -25.66
N CYS A 487 -7.95 -25.70 -25.11
CA CYS A 487 -8.89 -26.80 -25.36
C CYS A 487 -9.89 -26.55 -26.51
N LEU A 488 -9.84 -25.38 -27.17
CA LEU A 488 -10.92 -24.97 -28.08
C LEU A 488 -10.95 -25.69 -29.44
N ASN A 489 -9.95 -26.52 -29.73
CA ASN A 489 -9.99 -27.50 -30.81
C ASN A 489 -9.17 -28.70 -30.32
N ARG A 490 -9.55 -29.94 -30.67
CA ARG A 490 -8.92 -31.21 -30.23
C ARG A 490 -7.43 -31.39 -30.67
N LYS A 491 -6.68 -30.31 -30.86
CA LYS A 491 -5.24 -30.27 -31.11
C LYS A 491 -4.59 -29.40 -30.03
N ASP A 492 -3.63 -29.94 -29.30
CA ASP A 492 -2.88 -29.28 -28.23
C ASP A 492 -2.11 -28.05 -28.72
N ARG A 493 -2.81 -26.92 -28.89
CA ARG A 493 -2.18 -25.66 -29.27
C ARG A 493 -1.63 -25.00 -28.01
N ILE A 494 -0.30 -24.92 -27.91
CA ILE A 494 0.39 -24.22 -26.83
C ILE A 494 0.06 -22.72 -26.94
N ILE A 495 -0.48 -22.15 -25.86
CA ILE A 495 -0.85 -20.72 -25.75
C ILE A 495 0.11 -19.93 -24.85
N GLY A 496 1.13 -20.58 -24.27
CA GLY A 496 2.22 -19.90 -23.57
C GLY A 496 3.24 -20.87 -22.98
N GLU A 497 4.50 -20.44 -22.90
CA GLU A 497 5.63 -21.20 -22.33
C GLU A 497 6.34 -20.37 -21.24
N ASN A 498 7.01 -21.04 -20.30
CA ASN A 498 7.78 -20.42 -19.20
C ASN A 498 6.99 -19.41 -18.35
N ILE A 499 5.92 -19.89 -17.74
CA ILE A 499 4.99 -19.03 -17.00
C ILE A 499 5.29 -19.09 -15.51
N ASP A 500 5.76 -17.97 -15.00
CA ASP A 500 6.27 -17.82 -13.63
C ASP A 500 5.35 -16.97 -12.75
N ASP A 501 4.45 -16.20 -13.38
CA ASP A 501 3.58 -15.26 -12.70
C ASP A 501 2.09 -15.38 -13.11
N ARG A 502 1.27 -15.19 -12.09
CA ARG A 502 -0.19 -15.23 -12.14
C ARG A 502 -0.80 -14.17 -13.07
N SER A 503 -0.14 -13.03 -13.25
CA SER A 503 -0.64 -11.97 -14.15
C SER A 503 -0.40 -12.29 -15.63
N GLN A 504 0.64 -13.06 -15.96
CA GLN A 504 0.96 -13.52 -17.32
C GLN A 504 -0.14 -14.48 -17.82
N ILE A 505 -0.62 -15.35 -16.93
CA ILE A 505 -1.76 -16.27 -17.18
C ILE A 505 -3.03 -15.51 -17.55
N ILE A 506 -3.35 -14.46 -16.79
CA ILE A 506 -4.56 -13.64 -16.99
C ILE A 506 -4.45 -12.84 -18.30
N SER A 507 -3.25 -12.38 -18.65
CA SER A 507 -2.98 -11.69 -19.91
C SER A 507 -3.14 -12.62 -21.11
N LEU A 508 -2.64 -13.85 -21.03
CA LEU A 508 -2.75 -14.87 -22.07
C LEU A 508 -4.19 -15.37 -22.25
N SER A 509 -4.93 -15.57 -21.16
CA SER A 509 -6.34 -15.97 -21.22
C SER A 509 -7.23 -14.84 -21.76
N LYS A 510 -6.90 -13.57 -21.48
CA LYS A 510 -7.58 -12.43 -22.12
C LYS A 510 -7.26 -12.33 -23.61
N LYS A 511 -5.99 -12.46 -24.02
CA LYS A 511 -5.56 -12.43 -25.42
C LYS A 511 -6.19 -13.53 -26.28
N SER A 512 -6.39 -14.73 -25.71
CA SER A 512 -6.93 -15.88 -26.44
C SER A 512 -8.46 -15.85 -26.59
N TYR A 513 -9.15 -14.92 -25.91
CA TYR A 513 -10.62 -14.86 -25.80
C TYR A 513 -11.21 -13.51 -26.22
N ILE A 514 -10.46 -12.68 -26.96
CA ILE A 514 -10.90 -11.32 -27.34
C ILE A 514 -12.21 -11.31 -28.14
N ASP A 515 -12.58 -12.39 -28.83
CA ASP A 515 -13.78 -12.41 -29.69
C ASP A 515 -14.94 -13.31 -29.25
N LYS A 516 -14.93 -13.91 -28.05
CA LYS A 516 -16.09 -14.70 -27.58
C LYS A 516 -16.40 -14.39 -26.12
N LYS A 517 -17.65 -13.96 -25.86
CA LYS A 517 -18.27 -13.88 -24.52
C LYS A 517 -17.78 -15.10 -23.73
N ILE A 518 -17.13 -14.87 -22.59
CA ILE A 518 -16.74 -15.94 -21.66
C ILE A 518 -18.04 -16.64 -21.27
N ASN A 519 -18.33 -17.79 -21.90
CA ASN A 519 -19.53 -18.56 -21.61
C ASN A 519 -19.52 -18.95 -20.13
N GLU A 520 -20.70 -18.90 -19.50
CA GLU A 520 -20.92 -19.23 -18.08
C GLU A 520 -20.59 -20.70 -17.74
N ILE A 521 -20.32 -21.51 -18.76
CA ILE A 521 -19.91 -22.91 -18.66
C ILE A 521 -18.39 -22.97 -18.43
N CYS A 522 -17.99 -23.55 -17.30
CA CYS A 522 -16.59 -23.79 -16.96
C CYS A 522 -15.97 -24.81 -17.94
N ASN A 523 -15.42 -24.34 -19.06
CA ASN A 523 -14.85 -25.16 -20.13
C ASN A 523 -13.46 -25.73 -19.80
N SER A 524 -13.29 -26.38 -18.65
CA SER A 524 -12.10 -27.20 -18.34
C SER A 524 -10.70 -26.55 -18.49
N CYS A 525 -10.57 -25.25 -18.82
CA CYS A 525 -9.28 -24.58 -19.06
C CYS A 525 -8.36 -24.60 -17.83
N ILE A 526 -8.95 -24.63 -16.63
CA ILE A 526 -8.23 -24.68 -15.35
C ILE A 526 -7.58 -26.06 -15.10
N TYR A 527 -8.05 -27.11 -15.77
CA TYR A 527 -7.62 -28.50 -15.57
C TYR A 527 -6.15 -28.74 -15.99
N GLN A 528 -5.65 -28.00 -16.98
CA GLN A 528 -4.29 -28.17 -17.51
C GLN A 528 -3.22 -27.31 -16.80
N MET A 529 -3.60 -26.49 -15.82
CA MET A 529 -2.74 -25.39 -15.35
C MET A 529 -2.07 -25.59 -13.98
N ARG A 530 -2.24 -26.73 -13.29
CA ARG A 530 -2.04 -26.74 -11.82
C ARG A 530 -1.36 -28.01 -11.32
N ASN A 531 -0.61 -27.89 -10.23
CA ASN A 531 -0.07 -29.01 -9.45
C ASN A 531 -0.82 -29.21 -8.11
N GLN A 532 -1.24 -28.13 -7.42
CA GLN A 532 -1.98 -28.24 -6.14
C GLN A 532 -3.00 -27.10 -5.92
N CYS A 533 -4.14 -27.45 -5.31
CA CYS A 533 -5.16 -26.57 -4.76
C CYS A 533 -5.16 -26.75 -3.24
N TYR A 534 -4.74 -25.74 -2.50
CA TYR A 534 -5.15 -25.63 -1.10
C TYR A 534 -6.42 -24.82 -1.10
N CYS A 535 -7.46 -25.26 -0.39
CA CYS A 535 -8.41 -24.39 0.31
C CYS A 535 -9.85 -24.91 0.23
N ILE A 536 -10.18 -25.84 1.12
CA ILE A 536 -11.52 -25.88 1.70
C ILE A 536 -11.31 -25.93 3.20
N CYS A 537 -11.50 -24.79 3.87
CA CYS A 537 -11.51 -24.74 5.32
C CYS A 537 -12.95 -24.93 5.80
N ILE A 538 -13.21 -26.10 6.40
CA ILE A 538 -14.49 -26.43 7.02
C ILE A 538 -14.34 -26.16 8.52
N LYS A 539 -15.18 -25.28 9.04
CA LYS A 539 -15.39 -25.12 10.48
C LYS A 539 -16.41 -26.18 10.90
N THR A 540 -16.12 -27.03 11.87
CA THR A 540 -17.11 -27.93 12.47
C THR A 540 -17.34 -27.58 13.95
N ILE A 541 -18.60 -27.53 14.36
CA ILE A 541 -19.03 -27.25 15.74
C ILE A 541 -19.75 -28.49 16.29
N GLN A 542 -19.33 -28.97 17.47
CA GLN A 542 -20.05 -30.00 18.24
C GLN A 542 -20.68 -29.34 19.48
N GLY A 543 -21.99 -29.52 19.66
CA GLY A 543 -22.80 -28.89 20.73
C GLY A 543 -23.69 -27.74 20.21
N GLU A 544 -24.63 -27.30 21.06
CA GLU A 544 -25.68 -26.30 20.75
C GLU A 544 -25.14 -25.00 20.13
#